data_AF-A0A165WN35-F1
#
_entry.id   AF-A0A165WN35-F1
#
_cell.length_a   1.000
_cell.length_b   1.000
_cell.length_c   1.000
_cell.angle_alpha   90.00
_cell.angle_beta   90.00
_cell.angle_gamma   90.00
#
_symmetry.space_group_name_H-M   'P 1'
#
loop_
_entity.id
_entity.type
_entity.pdbx_description
1 polymer ?
#
loop_
_entity_poly.entity_id
_entity_poly.type
_entity_poly.pdbx_seq_one_letter_code
_entity_poly.pdbx_strand_id
1 'polypeptide(L)'
;MQEIDGTDFIATLIDQDTGESYQLNTIDAQASVLPAVIIGVVAKHGIKYAIKKFGKKLIVKSIKSSKAALNTFAKAAVKAAKSKVSKFDVSNKHLKSGGGNYAKFNTTDKSQVRNWIKEGLNSKNASYSLNPEVETKNADLSFVVIANLGKVIGTKGQKKIKIVVGWNGKIWTAYPIN
;
A
#
# COMPACT_ATOMS: atom_id res chain seq x y z
N MET A 1 34.10 4.01 -30.54
CA MET A 1 33.32 2.88 -30.00
C MET A 1 33.55 2.88 -28.51
N GLN A 2 32.50 3.01 -27.70
CA GLN A 2 32.62 2.91 -26.25
C GLN A 2 32.10 1.52 -25.90
N GLU A 3 33.01 0.61 -25.56
CA GLU A 3 32.66 -0.69 -24.98
C GLU A 3 31.92 -0.41 -23.67
N ILE A 4 30.64 -0.76 -23.65
CA ILE A 4 29.84 -0.81 -22.42
C ILE A 4 30.00 -2.24 -21.92
N ASP A 5 30.82 -2.41 -20.90
CA ASP A 5 31.02 -3.68 -20.22
C ASP A 5 29.66 -4.22 -19.75
N GLY A 6 29.26 -5.37 -20.32
CA GLY A 6 27.87 -5.75 -20.53
C GLY A 6 27.17 -6.39 -19.34
N THR A 7 27.10 -5.71 -18.19
CA THR A 7 26.40 -6.27 -17.01
C THR A 7 25.54 -5.28 -16.20
N ASP A 8 25.60 -3.99 -16.52
CA ASP A 8 24.82 -2.94 -15.83
C ASP A 8 23.90 -2.18 -16.81
N PHE A 9 22.59 -2.44 -16.73
CA PHE A 9 21.55 -1.71 -17.44
C PHE A 9 20.40 -1.29 -16.51
N ILE A 10 19.83 -0.12 -16.79
CA ILE A 10 18.57 0.31 -16.19
C ILE A 10 17.45 -0.13 -17.13
N ALA A 11 16.67 -1.13 -16.74
CA ALA A 11 15.50 -1.54 -17.49
C ALA A 11 14.27 -0.77 -17.01
N THR A 12 13.59 -0.10 -17.94
CA THR A 12 12.25 0.43 -17.67
C THR A 12 11.24 -0.62 -18.12
N LEU A 13 10.59 -1.28 -17.16
CA LEU A 13 9.43 -2.12 -17.45
C LEU A 13 8.20 -1.22 -17.53
N ILE A 14 7.47 -1.31 -18.63
CA ILE A 14 6.20 -0.61 -18.81
C ILE A 14 5.10 -1.67 -18.74
N ASP A 15 4.21 -1.53 -17.76
CA ASP A 15 3.00 -2.34 -17.70
C ASP A 15 2.11 -1.96 -18.89
N GLN A 16 1.90 -2.91 -19.81
CA GLN A 16 1.21 -2.63 -21.08
C GLN A 16 -0.30 -2.37 -20.92
N ASP A 17 -0.89 -2.80 -19.80
CA ASP A 17 -2.33 -2.60 -19.52
C ASP A 17 -2.59 -1.21 -18.90
N THR A 18 -1.58 -0.61 -18.27
CA THR A 18 -1.76 0.55 -17.38
C THR A 18 -0.85 1.73 -17.71
N GLY A 19 0.21 1.51 -18.49
CA GLY A 19 1.22 2.50 -18.84
C GLY A 19 2.18 2.88 -17.71
N GLU A 20 2.14 2.21 -16.56
CA GLU A 20 3.05 2.52 -15.44
C GLU A 20 4.48 2.01 -15.73
N SER A 21 5.46 2.91 -15.61
CA SER A 21 6.88 2.62 -15.79
C SER A 21 7.56 2.27 -14.46
N TYR A 22 8.34 1.21 -14.45
CA TYR A 22 9.12 0.73 -13.31
C TYR A 22 10.59 0.66 -13.73
N GLN A 23 11.45 1.47 -13.11
CA GLN A 23 12.89 1.36 -13.31
C GLN A 23 13.45 0.23 -12.44
N LEU A 24 14.11 -0.72 -13.09
CA LEU A 24 14.93 -1.76 -12.48
C LEU A 24 16.39 -1.41 -12.75
N ASN A 25 17.18 -1.27 -11.69
CA ASN A 25 18.62 -1.09 -11.80
C ASN A 25 19.30 -2.46 -11.62
N THR A 26 20.06 -2.92 -12.61
CA THR A 26 20.72 -4.24 -12.54
C THR A 26 21.94 -4.30 -11.63
N ILE A 27 22.45 -3.14 -11.16
CA ILE A 27 23.48 -3.10 -10.10
C ILE A 27 22.94 -3.74 -8.81
N ASP A 28 21.63 -3.63 -8.54
CA ASP A 28 20.95 -4.40 -7.48
C ASP A 28 20.59 -5.83 -7.93
N ALA A 29 20.48 -6.11 -9.23
CA ALA A 29 20.04 -7.39 -9.77
C ALA A 29 21.12 -8.47 -9.77
N GLN A 30 22.41 -8.11 -9.79
CA GLN A 30 23.50 -9.08 -9.83
C GLN A 30 23.59 -9.97 -8.57
N ALA A 31 22.94 -9.60 -7.46
CA ALA A 31 22.93 -10.43 -6.24
C ALA A 31 21.63 -10.39 -5.40
N SER A 32 20.57 -9.69 -5.84
CA SER A 32 19.38 -9.45 -5.00
C SER A 32 18.11 -10.10 -5.54
N VAL A 33 17.33 -10.69 -4.63
CA VAL A 33 15.96 -11.20 -4.89
C VAL A 33 14.96 -10.06 -5.16
N LEU A 34 15.38 -8.80 -4.94
CA LEU A 34 14.54 -7.59 -5.06
C LEU A 34 13.89 -7.42 -6.45
N PRO A 35 14.61 -7.47 -7.58
CA PRO A 35 14.00 -7.25 -8.90
C PRO A 35 12.98 -8.34 -9.23
N ALA A 36 13.27 -9.61 -8.93
CA ALA A 36 12.36 -10.72 -9.18
C ALA A 36 11.04 -10.60 -8.39
N VAL A 37 11.13 -10.15 -7.13
CA VAL A 37 9.96 -9.93 -6.26
C VAL A 37 9.09 -8.78 -6.76
N ILE A 38 9.70 -7.70 -7.25
CA ILE A 38 8.99 -6.58 -7.90
C ILE A 38 8.31 -7.05 -9.19
N ILE A 39 9.03 -7.80 -10.05
CA ILE A 39 8.51 -8.38 -11.30
C ILE A 39 7.28 -9.24 -11.02
N GLY A 40 7.30 -10.04 -9.96
CA GLY A 40 6.16 -10.87 -9.56
C GLY A 40 4.88 -10.08 -9.27
N VAL A 41 4.98 -8.83 -8.81
CA VAL A 41 3.82 -7.98 -8.53
C VAL A 41 3.28 -7.31 -9.78
N VAL A 42 4.15 -6.89 -10.70
CA VAL A 42 3.75 -6.26 -11.96
C VAL A 42 3.26 -7.26 -13.00
N ALA A 43 3.56 -8.56 -12.84
CA ALA A 43 2.98 -9.60 -13.68
C ALA A 43 1.45 -9.70 -13.51
N LYS A 44 0.73 -10.18 -14.54
CA LYS A 44 -0.74 -10.30 -14.63
C LYS A 44 -1.47 -10.81 -13.37
N HIS A 45 -0.83 -11.66 -12.58
CA HIS A 45 -1.41 -12.28 -11.39
C HIS A 45 -1.19 -11.49 -10.08
N GLY A 46 -0.44 -10.38 -10.13
CA GLY A 46 -0.28 -9.42 -9.04
C GLY A 46 0.44 -9.96 -7.81
N ILE A 47 0.19 -9.33 -6.66
CA ILE A 47 0.79 -9.69 -5.36
C ILE A 47 0.54 -11.18 -5.00
N LYS A 48 -0.59 -11.76 -5.41
CA LYS A 48 -0.90 -13.18 -5.16
C LYS A 48 0.18 -14.11 -5.75
N TYR A 49 0.62 -13.81 -6.97
CA TYR A 49 1.65 -14.59 -7.64
C TYR A 49 3.01 -14.41 -6.98
N ALA A 50 3.38 -13.16 -6.67
CA ALA A 50 4.61 -12.89 -5.92
C ALA A 50 4.66 -13.71 -4.62
N ILE A 51 3.58 -13.71 -3.83
CA ILE A 51 3.50 -14.49 -2.57
C ILE A 51 3.66 -15.99 -2.83
N LYS A 52 2.98 -16.54 -3.86
CA LYS A 52 3.08 -17.97 -4.19
C LYS A 52 4.48 -18.37 -4.67
N LYS A 53 5.16 -17.50 -5.44
CA LYS A 53 6.45 -17.80 -6.05
C LYS A 53 7.64 -17.61 -5.10
N PHE A 54 7.64 -16.53 -4.32
CA PHE A 54 8.78 -16.13 -3.48
C PHE A 54 8.55 -16.35 -1.98
N GLY A 55 7.29 -16.52 -1.57
CA GLY A 55 6.93 -16.66 -0.16
C GLY A 55 6.93 -15.33 0.60
N LYS A 56 6.15 -15.30 1.70
CA LYS A 56 5.95 -14.11 2.54
C LYS A 56 7.26 -13.56 3.13
N LYS A 57 8.15 -14.44 3.62
CA LYS A 57 9.39 -14.04 4.30
C LYS A 57 10.31 -13.22 3.39
N LEU A 58 10.53 -13.68 2.15
CA LEU A 58 11.38 -12.97 1.20
C LEU A 58 10.75 -11.63 0.78
N ILE A 59 9.44 -11.61 0.53
CA ILE A 59 8.72 -10.36 0.21
C ILE A 59 8.86 -9.34 1.34
N VAL A 60 8.65 -9.74 2.59
CA VAL A 60 8.77 -8.83 3.74
C VAL A 60 10.21 -8.32 3.87
N LYS A 61 11.22 -9.18 3.71
CA LYS A 61 12.64 -8.78 3.69
C LYS A 61 12.89 -7.74 2.60
N SER A 62 12.41 -7.99 1.39
CA SER A 62 12.53 -7.09 0.23
C SER A 62 11.86 -5.73 0.45
N ILE A 63 10.65 -5.71 1.02
CA ILE A 63 9.92 -4.48 1.34
C ILE A 63 10.67 -3.65 2.38
N LYS A 64 11.27 -4.30 3.39
CA LYS A 64 12.04 -3.61 4.44
C LYS A 64 13.36 -3.05 3.95
N SER A 65 14.01 -3.72 3.00
CA SER A 65 15.29 -3.30 2.45
C SER A 65 15.17 -2.29 1.30
N SER A 66 13.99 -2.11 0.70
CA SER A 66 13.82 -1.26 -0.47
C SER A 66 12.50 -0.48 -0.45
N LYS A 67 12.63 0.86 -0.49
CA LYS A 67 11.49 1.77 -0.66
C LYS A 67 10.77 1.54 -1.99
N ALA A 68 11.49 1.13 -3.04
CA ALA A 68 10.88 0.79 -4.33
C ALA A 68 9.98 -0.43 -4.19
N ALA A 69 10.46 -1.52 -3.57
CA ALA A 69 9.66 -2.70 -3.31
C ALA A 69 8.43 -2.37 -2.43
N LEU A 70 8.62 -1.62 -1.34
CA LEU A 70 7.50 -1.16 -0.51
C LEU A 70 6.44 -0.43 -1.34
N ASN A 71 6.85 0.55 -2.15
CA ASN A 71 5.93 1.33 -2.95
C ASN A 71 5.20 0.48 -4.00
N THR A 72 5.89 -0.43 -4.69
CA THR A 72 5.26 -1.32 -5.68
C THR A 72 4.16 -2.17 -5.04
N PHE A 73 4.46 -2.84 -3.93
CA PHE A 73 3.48 -3.69 -3.26
C PHE A 73 2.33 -2.88 -2.64
N ALA A 74 2.63 -1.76 -1.98
CA ALA A 74 1.61 -0.92 -1.38
C ALA A 74 0.68 -0.32 -2.44
N LYS A 75 1.22 0.19 -3.56
CA LYS A 75 0.42 0.73 -4.67
C LYS A 75 -0.46 -0.34 -5.32
N ALA A 76 0.07 -1.55 -5.54
CA ALA A 76 -0.73 -2.66 -6.06
C ALA A 76 -1.89 -3.04 -5.11
N ALA A 77 -1.64 -3.08 -3.80
CA ALA A 77 -2.68 -3.32 -2.79
C ALA A 77 -3.72 -2.19 -2.75
N VAL A 78 -3.28 -0.92 -2.82
CA VAL A 78 -4.15 0.26 -2.89
C VAL A 78 -5.01 0.25 -4.14
N LYS A 79 -4.43 -0.08 -5.31
CA LYS A 79 -5.17 -0.22 -6.58
C LYS A 79 -6.29 -1.25 -6.44
N ALA A 80 -6.00 -2.41 -5.85
CA ALA A 80 -7.01 -3.43 -5.56
C ALA A 80 -8.05 -2.99 -4.52
N ALA A 81 -7.69 -2.10 -3.59
CA ALA A 81 -8.60 -1.60 -2.56
C ALA A 81 -9.59 -0.55 -3.08
N LYS A 82 -9.21 0.26 -4.08
CA LYS A 82 -10.08 1.31 -4.66
C LYS A 82 -11.44 0.77 -5.11
N SER A 83 -11.47 -0.42 -5.71
CA SER A 83 -12.72 -1.08 -6.16
C SER A 83 -13.55 -1.69 -5.03
N LYS A 84 -13.02 -1.75 -3.80
CA LYS A 84 -13.65 -2.39 -2.63
C LYS A 84 -14.12 -1.38 -1.57
N VAL A 85 -13.81 -0.09 -1.73
CA VAL A 85 -14.18 0.96 -0.77
C VAL A 85 -15.69 0.99 -0.50
N SER A 86 -16.52 0.84 -1.54
CA SER A 86 -17.99 0.87 -1.41
C SER A 86 -18.52 -0.26 -0.52
N LYS A 87 -17.82 -1.40 -0.46
CA LYS A 87 -18.17 -2.59 0.34
C LYS A 87 -17.55 -2.58 1.74
N PHE A 88 -16.72 -1.59 2.06
CA PHE A 88 -16.09 -1.51 3.37
C PHE A 88 -17.10 -1.07 4.43
N ASP A 89 -17.24 -1.89 5.46
CA ASP A 89 -18.01 -1.54 6.65
C ASP A 89 -17.11 -0.84 7.69
N VAL A 90 -17.42 0.42 7.94
CA VAL A 90 -16.70 1.25 8.90
C VAL A 90 -17.12 0.84 10.31
N SER A 91 -16.16 0.40 11.13
CA SER A 91 -16.45 0.02 12.52
C SER A 91 -17.00 1.19 13.32
N ASN A 92 -18.10 0.97 14.05
CA ASN A 92 -18.80 2.00 14.83
C ASN A 92 -17.90 2.69 15.86
N LYS A 93 -16.85 2.02 16.36
CA LYS A 93 -15.88 2.59 17.32
C LYS A 93 -15.07 3.77 16.76
N HIS A 94 -15.01 3.90 15.44
CA HIS A 94 -14.34 5.00 14.76
C HIS A 94 -15.31 6.10 14.32
N LEU A 95 -16.62 5.97 14.54
CA LEU A 95 -17.60 7.03 14.25
C LEU A 95 -17.64 8.05 15.38
N LYS A 96 -18.16 9.26 15.09
CA LYS A 96 -18.26 10.37 16.06
C LYS A 96 -18.97 9.97 17.36
N SER A 97 -20.04 9.18 17.25
CA SER A 97 -20.85 8.69 18.38
C SER A 97 -20.30 7.41 19.01
N GLY A 98 -19.20 6.85 18.50
CA GLY A 98 -18.61 5.63 19.07
C GLY A 98 -18.14 5.84 20.51
N GLY A 99 -18.28 4.84 21.35
CA GLY A 99 -17.74 4.84 22.72
C GLY A 99 -16.20 4.69 22.77
N GLY A 100 -15.62 4.80 23.97
CA GLY A 100 -14.20 4.53 24.23
C GLY A 100 -13.20 5.56 23.69
N ASN A 101 -11.91 5.29 23.89
CA ASN A 101 -10.79 6.20 23.60
C ASN A 101 -10.16 6.03 22.20
N TYR A 102 -10.95 5.57 21.23
CA TYR A 102 -10.47 5.40 19.85
C TYR A 102 -10.30 6.74 19.13
N ALA A 103 -9.46 6.74 18.09
CA ALA A 103 -9.48 7.81 17.10
C ALA A 103 -10.79 7.75 16.30
N LYS A 104 -11.52 8.87 16.26
CA LYS A 104 -12.88 8.95 15.72
C LYS A 104 -12.98 9.99 14.63
N PHE A 105 -13.68 9.62 13.57
CA PHE A 105 -14.15 10.51 12.53
C PHE A 105 -15.13 11.53 13.11
N ASN A 106 -15.16 12.75 12.58
CA ASN A 106 -16.10 13.80 12.98
C ASN A 106 -17.50 13.65 12.34
N THR A 107 -17.84 12.45 11.86
CA THR A 107 -19.14 12.10 11.30
C THR A 107 -19.64 10.76 11.85
N THR A 108 -20.95 10.57 11.83
CA THR A 108 -21.61 9.26 12.05
C THR A 108 -21.97 8.56 10.74
N ASP A 109 -21.87 9.25 9.61
CA ASP A 109 -22.19 8.69 8.29
C ASP A 109 -21.03 7.85 7.75
N LYS A 110 -21.27 6.54 7.64
CA LYS A 110 -20.31 5.59 7.06
C LYS A 110 -20.02 5.88 5.58
N SER A 111 -20.97 6.47 4.84
CA SER A 111 -20.78 6.85 3.44
C SER A 111 -19.76 7.96 3.32
N GLN A 112 -19.87 9.00 4.14
CA GLN A 112 -18.87 10.06 4.21
C GLN A 112 -17.48 9.54 4.59
N VAL A 113 -17.38 8.59 5.53
CA VAL A 113 -16.09 7.97 5.85
C VAL A 113 -15.52 7.20 4.65
N ARG A 114 -16.35 6.45 3.92
CA ARG A 114 -15.92 5.79 2.68
C ARG A 114 -15.43 6.79 1.62
N ASN A 115 -16.05 7.96 1.51
CA ASN A 115 -15.56 9.03 0.63
C ASN A 115 -14.16 9.51 1.03
N TRP A 116 -13.89 9.72 2.32
CA TRP A 116 -12.55 10.08 2.79
C TRP A 116 -11.51 8.98 2.60
N ILE A 117 -11.89 7.72 2.75
CA ILE A 117 -11.03 6.58 2.39
C ILE A 117 -10.72 6.62 0.89
N LYS A 118 -11.74 6.84 0.04
CA LYS A 118 -11.56 6.96 -1.43
C LYS A 118 -10.61 8.11 -1.78
N GLU A 119 -10.76 9.27 -1.16
CA GLU A 119 -9.84 10.40 -1.32
C GLU A 119 -8.41 10.04 -0.89
N GLY A 120 -8.27 9.41 0.29
CA GLY A 120 -6.96 9.00 0.81
C GLY A 120 -6.24 8.00 -0.10
N LEU A 121 -6.95 6.99 -0.61
CA LEU A 121 -6.40 6.01 -1.56
C LEU A 121 -6.07 6.61 -2.94
N ASN A 122 -6.61 7.78 -3.29
CA ASN A 122 -6.30 8.50 -4.52
C ASN A 122 -5.31 9.65 -4.32
N SER A 123 -4.82 9.88 -3.10
CA SER A 123 -3.88 10.96 -2.81
C SER A 123 -2.52 10.69 -3.47
N LYS A 124 -2.03 11.67 -4.24
CA LYS A 124 -0.70 11.61 -4.90
C LYS A 124 0.46 11.56 -3.91
N ASN A 125 0.26 12.17 -2.73
CA ASN A 125 1.28 12.33 -1.70
C ASN A 125 1.01 11.43 -0.48
N ALA A 126 0.29 10.32 -0.67
CA ALA A 126 0.12 9.33 0.38
C ALA A 126 1.48 8.68 0.71
N SER A 127 1.75 8.47 1.99
CA SER A 127 2.88 7.67 2.45
C SER A 127 2.45 6.23 2.71
N TYR A 128 3.39 5.31 2.49
CA TYR A 128 3.18 3.88 2.63
C TYR A 128 4.18 3.30 3.63
N SER A 129 3.73 2.31 4.41
CA SER A 129 4.61 1.45 5.20
C SER A 129 4.05 0.04 5.30
N LEU A 130 4.90 -0.93 5.64
CA LEU A 130 4.44 -2.26 6.01
C LEU A 130 3.63 -2.16 7.31
N ASN A 131 2.51 -2.86 7.40
CA ASN A 131 1.78 -2.98 8.66
C ASN A 131 2.64 -3.77 9.67
N PRO A 132 3.00 -3.20 10.85
CA PRO A 132 3.84 -3.89 11.83
C PRO A 132 3.31 -5.25 12.28
N GLU A 133 1.98 -5.43 12.25
CA GLU A 133 1.34 -6.71 12.62
C GLU A 133 1.73 -7.88 11.69
N VAL A 134 2.20 -7.60 10.47
CA VAL A 134 2.72 -8.61 9.54
C VAL A 134 3.86 -9.40 10.17
N GLU A 135 4.69 -8.71 10.97
CA GLU A 135 5.85 -9.30 11.65
C GLU A 135 5.48 -9.68 13.09
N THR A 136 4.90 -8.77 13.86
CA THR A 136 4.71 -8.96 15.31
C THR A 136 3.61 -9.97 15.65
N LYS A 137 2.64 -10.16 14.75
CA LYS A 137 1.51 -11.08 14.95
C LYS A 137 1.40 -12.12 13.84
N ASN A 138 2.41 -12.23 12.98
CA ASN A 138 2.38 -13.04 11.78
C ASN A 138 1.13 -12.79 10.89
N ALA A 139 0.57 -11.57 10.91
CA ALA A 139 -0.62 -11.25 10.15
C ALA A 139 -0.37 -11.33 8.63
N ASP A 140 -1.45 -11.48 7.85
CA ASP A 140 -1.36 -11.42 6.38
C ASP A 140 -0.68 -10.14 5.89
N LEU A 141 0.03 -10.23 4.76
CA LEU A 141 0.73 -9.10 4.16
C LEU A 141 -0.24 -7.92 3.99
N SER A 142 0.09 -6.79 4.60
CA SER A 142 -0.76 -5.61 4.62
C SER A 142 0.07 -4.34 4.76
N PHE A 143 -0.50 -3.23 4.30
CA PHE A 143 0.16 -1.94 4.16
C PHE A 143 -0.64 -0.87 4.89
N VAL A 144 0.08 0.02 5.55
CA VAL A 144 -0.47 1.25 6.10
C VAL A 144 -0.34 2.34 5.04
N VAL A 145 -1.44 3.02 4.78
CA VAL A 145 -1.54 4.21 3.92
C VAL A 145 -1.88 5.39 4.81
N ILE A 146 -1.08 6.46 4.74
CA ILE A 146 -1.38 7.72 5.42
C ILE A 146 -1.53 8.82 4.37
N ALA A 147 -2.66 9.50 4.38
CA ALA A 147 -2.94 10.60 3.46
C ALA A 147 -3.45 11.83 4.22
N ASN A 148 -2.93 13.01 3.87
CA ASN A 148 -3.50 14.28 4.31
C ASN A 148 -4.65 14.68 3.38
N LEU A 149 -5.84 14.91 3.94
CA LEU A 149 -7.03 15.28 3.19
C LEU A 149 -7.27 16.80 3.16
N GLY A 150 -6.43 17.60 3.81
CA GLY A 150 -6.52 19.06 3.84
C GLY A 150 -7.69 19.63 4.66
N LYS A 151 -8.68 18.80 5.00
CA LYS A 151 -9.89 19.14 5.76
C LYS A 151 -9.98 18.37 7.06
N VAL A 152 -10.68 18.92 8.04
CA VAL A 152 -10.89 18.25 9.34
C VAL A 152 -11.83 17.07 9.14
N ILE A 153 -11.33 15.88 9.44
CA ILE A 153 -12.07 14.62 9.33
C ILE A 153 -12.21 13.88 10.66
N GLY A 154 -11.49 14.31 11.70
CA GLY A 154 -11.53 13.70 13.03
C GLY A 154 -12.07 14.63 14.10
N THR A 155 -12.57 14.05 15.19
CA THR A 155 -13.21 14.80 16.29
C THR A 155 -12.26 15.72 17.06
N LYS A 156 -10.94 15.53 16.91
CA LYS A 156 -9.90 16.33 17.58
C LYS A 156 -9.12 17.23 16.61
N GLY A 157 -9.73 17.62 15.49
CA GLY A 157 -9.09 18.50 14.49
C GLY A 157 -8.17 17.78 13.49
N GLN A 158 -8.12 16.44 13.53
CA GLN A 158 -7.28 15.63 12.65
C GLN A 158 -7.64 15.84 11.18
N LYS A 159 -6.61 15.99 10.33
CA LYS A 159 -6.74 16.18 8.87
C LYS A 159 -6.18 15.02 8.04
N LYS A 160 -5.48 14.07 8.68
CA LYS A 160 -4.91 12.90 8.02
C LYS A 160 -5.75 11.67 8.31
N ILE A 161 -5.81 10.75 7.35
CA ILE A 161 -6.41 9.44 7.49
C ILE A 161 -5.33 8.37 7.45
N LYS A 162 -5.41 7.39 8.36
CA LYS A 162 -4.68 6.13 8.29
C LYS A 162 -5.62 5.06 7.76
N ILE A 163 -5.17 4.27 6.78
CA ILE A 163 -5.92 3.16 6.18
C ILE A 163 -5.01 1.94 6.19
N VAL A 164 -5.49 0.79 6.65
CA VAL A 164 -4.77 -0.48 6.56
C VAL A 164 -5.38 -1.32 5.45
N VAL A 165 -4.56 -1.70 4.47
CA VAL A 165 -4.98 -2.42 3.27
C VAL A 165 -4.22 -3.75 3.19
N GLY A 166 -4.94 -4.86 3.17
CA GLY A 166 -4.36 -6.18 2.91
C GLY A 166 -3.89 -6.33 1.46
N TRP A 167 -2.94 -7.23 1.20
CA TRP A 167 -2.38 -7.50 -0.12
C TRP A 167 -3.44 -7.82 -1.19
N ASN A 168 -4.60 -8.34 -0.78
CA ASN A 168 -5.74 -8.66 -1.64
C ASN A 168 -6.69 -7.46 -1.87
N GLY A 169 -6.34 -6.25 -1.42
CA GLY A 169 -7.17 -5.05 -1.48
C GLY A 169 -8.26 -4.97 -0.41
N LYS A 170 -8.36 -5.92 0.53
CA LYS A 170 -9.29 -5.81 1.66
C LYS A 170 -8.87 -4.63 2.55
N ILE A 171 -9.78 -3.70 2.81
CA ILE A 171 -9.57 -2.65 3.80
C ILE A 171 -9.85 -3.24 5.18
N TRP A 172 -8.86 -3.19 6.08
CA TRP A 172 -8.95 -3.79 7.41
C TRP A 172 -9.47 -2.79 8.44
N THR A 173 -8.97 -1.55 8.38
CA THR A 173 -9.42 -0.47 9.24
C THR A 173 -9.06 0.88 8.62
N ALA A 174 -9.78 1.91 9.00
CA ALA A 174 -9.44 3.29 8.71
C ALA A 174 -9.85 4.19 9.88
N TYR A 175 -9.01 5.17 10.21
CA TYR A 175 -9.29 6.12 11.29
C TYR A 175 -8.46 7.41 11.13
N PRO A 176 -8.92 8.55 11.67
CA PRO A 176 -8.19 9.80 11.56
C PRO A 176 -6.98 9.84 12.48
N ILE A 177 -5.92 10.53 12.07
CA ILE A 177 -4.66 10.71 12.82
C ILE A 177 -4.16 12.15 12.68
N ASN A 178 -3.19 12.52 13.52
CA ASN A 178 -2.54 13.84 13.48
C ASN A 178 -1.53 13.96 12.34
#